data_AF-A0A4U9Z907-F1
#
_entry.id   AF-A0A4U9Z907-F1
#
_cell.length_a   1.000
_cell.length_b   1.000
_cell.length_c   1.000
_cell.angle_alpha   90.00
_cell.angle_beta   90.00
_cell.angle_gamma   90.00
#
_symmetry.space_group_name_H-M   'P 1'
#
loop_
_entity.id
_entity.type
_entity.pdbx_description
1 polymer ?
#
loop_
_entity_poly.entity_id
_entity_poly.type
_entity_poly.pdbx_seq_one_letter_code
_entity_poly.pdbx_strand_id
1 'polypeptide(L)'
;MKFKVANKYLREADKTFVAIRCDEPYTAYDRVLEGDHMNDNDESLIDAVLKLVATELDPTGAIAEMQQKLDKTTDTTKKNKDVVERTSKLTDVLILLAISTEGGMQQDLYNKVAALLPQLTEGVRYGFGDIVSAPYPFDTNPKYPQGTPVILKFLDNWMHKGQPLQELLQKGACATVMPRID
;
A
#
# COMPACT_ATOMS: atom_id res chain seq x y z
N MET A 1 1.45 -28.14 -2.73
CA MET A 1 0.00 -28.06 -2.96
C MET A 1 -0.24 -28.08 -4.47
N LYS A 2 -1.20 -28.86 -4.96
CA LYS A 2 -1.54 -28.91 -6.39
C LYS A 2 -2.97 -28.42 -6.58
N PHE A 3 -3.12 -27.21 -7.12
CA PHE A 3 -4.42 -26.63 -7.40
C PHE A 3 -4.96 -27.09 -8.75
N LYS A 4 -6.29 -27.13 -8.86
CA LYS A 4 -7.04 -27.32 -10.11
C LYS A 4 -8.12 -26.26 -10.21
N VAL A 5 -8.43 -25.80 -11.41
CA VAL A 5 -9.61 -24.95 -11.66
C VAL A 5 -10.85 -25.81 -11.48
N ALA A 6 -11.70 -25.43 -10.52
CA ALA A 6 -12.96 -26.10 -10.23
C ALA A 6 -14.14 -25.46 -10.98
N ASN A 7 -14.07 -24.15 -11.25
CA ASN A 7 -15.09 -23.43 -12.00
C ASN A 7 -14.52 -22.14 -12.61
N LYS A 8 -15.01 -21.74 -13.79
CA LYS A 8 -14.78 -20.41 -14.38
C LYS A 8 -15.99 -19.93 -15.17
N TYR A 9 -16.34 -18.65 -15.04
CA TYR A 9 -17.39 -18.02 -15.84
C TYR A 9 -17.26 -16.50 -15.86
N LEU A 10 -17.79 -15.87 -16.91
CA LEU A 10 -17.88 -14.42 -17.01
C LEU A 10 -18.98 -13.93 -16.06
N ARG A 11 -18.61 -13.15 -15.03
CA ARG A 11 -19.52 -12.68 -13.98
C ARG A 11 -20.22 -11.38 -14.39
N GLU A 12 -19.45 -10.47 -14.98
CA GLU A 12 -19.89 -9.18 -15.52
C GLU A 12 -19.12 -8.94 -16.83
N ALA A 13 -19.53 -7.95 -17.63
CA ALA A 13 -18.72 -7.52 -18.76
C ALA A 13 -17.30 -7.20 -18.26
N ASP A 14 -16.30 -7.86 -18.85
CA ASP A 14 -14.88 -7.70 -18.51
C ASP A 14 -14.49 -8.12 -17.09
N LYS A 15 -15.21 -9.09 -16.48
CA LYS A 15 -14.80 -9.73 -15.21
C LYS A 15 -15.04 -11.22 -15.20
N THR A 16 -14.02 -11.99 -14.86
CA THR A 16 -14.07 -13.46 -14.85
C THR A 16 -13.98 -14.01 -13.44
N PHE A 17 -14.99 -14.77 -13.02
CA PHE A 17 -14.93 -15.55 -11.79
C PHE A 17 -14.12 -16.82 -12.00
N VAL A 18 -13.25 -17.15 -11.05
CA VAL A 18 -12.43 -18.37 -11.06
C VAL A 18 -12.38 -18.98 -9.66
N ALA A 19 -12.67 -20.27 -9.58
CA ALA A 19 -12.54 -21.07 -8.37
C ALA A 19 -11.41 -22.10 -8.53
N ILE A 20 -10.48 -22.16 -7.58
CA ILE A 20 -9.41 -23.16 -7.53
C ILE A 20 -9.47 -23.98 -6.25
N ARG A 21 -9.12 -25.27 -6.34
CA ARG A 21 -9.15 -26.22 -5.22
C ARG A 21 -7.87 -27.05 -5.19
N CYS A 22 -7.38 -27.35 -4.00
CA CYS A 22 -6.29 -28.30 -3.74
C CYS A 22 -6.81 -29.33 -2.73
N ASP A 23 -6.60 -30.62 -3.00
CA ASP A 23 -7.17 -31.69 -2.18
C ASP A 23 -6.38 -31.94 -0.87
N GLU A 24 -5.05 -31.73 -0.88
CA GLU A 24 -4.17 -32.06 0.25
C GLU A 24 -3.13 -30.95 0.56
N PRO A 25 -3.25 -30.27 1.72
CA PRO A 25 -4.46 -30.17 2.54
C PRO A 25 -5.59 -29.48 1.77
N TYR A 26 -6.84 -29.80 2.11
CA TYR A 26 -8.00 -29.21 1.44
C TYR A 26 -7.94 -27.67 1.53
N THR A 27 -7.80 -27.03 0.38
CA THR A 27 -7.67 -25.57 0.25
C THR A 27 -8.53 -25.09 -0.91
N ALA A 28 -9.26 -24.00 -0.69
CA ALA A 28 -10.20 -23.46 -1.67
C ALA A 28 -10.09 -21.94 -1.77
N TYR A 29 -9.96 -21.42 -2.99
CA TYR A 29 -9.96 -19.98 -3.26
C TYR A 29 -10.92 -19.66 -4.41
N ASP A 30 -11.71 -18.61 -4.22
CA ASP A 30 -12.70 -18.10 -5.18
C ASP A 30 -12.44 -16.61 -5.38
N ARG A 31 -12.12 -16.20 -6.61
CA ARG A 31 -11.78 -14.81 -6.92
C ARG A 31 -12.43 -14.34 -8.21
N VAL A 32 -12.59 -13.04 -8.34
CA VAL A 32 -12.96 -12.36 -9.58
C VAL A 32 -11.71 -11.69 -10.11
N LEU A 33 -11.31 -12.07 -11.32
CA LEU A 33 -10.23 -11.44 -12.05
C LEU A 33 -10.81 -10.33 -12.95
N GLU A 34 -10.13 -9.19 -12.99
CA GLU A 34 -10.45 -8.10 -13.92
C GLU A 34 -10.02 -8.51 -15.33
N GLY A 35 -10.93 -8.46 -16.29
CA GLY A 35 -10.74 -8.92 -17.66
C GLY A 35 -11.58 -10.15 -18.03
N ASP A 36 -11.76 -10.36 -19.34
CA ASP A 36 -12.23 -11.63 -19.90
C ASP A 36 -11.08 -12.65 -20.00
N HIS A 37 -11.09 -13.62 -19.08
CA HIS A 37 -10.11 -14.71 -18.97
C HIS A 37 -10.70 -16.06 -19.39
N MET A 38 -11.83 -16.09 -20.11
CA MET A 38 -12.49 -17.35 -20.46
C MET A 38 -11.62 -18.25 -21.34
N ASN A 39 -10.73 -17.66 -22.13
CA ASN A 39 -9.82 -18.36 -23.03
C ASN A 39 -8.45 -18.70 -22.41
N ASP A 40 -8.20 -18.29 -21.17
CA ASP A 40 -6.95 -18.59 -20.50
C ASP A 40 -6.89 -20.07 -20.08
N ASN A 41 -5.68 -20.62 -20.08
CA ASN A 41 -5.42 -21.98 -19.62
C ASN A 41 -5.44 -22.06 -18.09
N ASP A 42 -5.66 -23.28 -17.58
CA ASP A 42 -5.81 -23.51 -16.14
C ASP A 42 -4.59 -23.09 -15.32
N GLU A 43 -3.37 -23.26 -15.84
CA GLU A 43 -2.13 -22.89 -15.13
C GLU A 43 -2.05 -21.37 -14.92
N SER A 44 -2.35 -20.59 -15.97
CA SER A 44 -2.40 -19.13 -15.89
C SER A 44 -3.49 -18.62 -14.96
N LEU A 45 -4.68 -19.25 -14.97
CA LEU A 45 -5.78 -18.92 -14.06
C LEU A 45 -5.44 -19.23 -12.59
N ILE A 46 -4.80 -20.38 -12.34
CA ILE A 46 -4.35 -20.78 -11.00
C ILE A 46 -3.31 -19.78 -10.48
N ASP A 47 -2.31 -19.44 -11.28
CA ASP A 47 -1.28 -18.47 -10.90
C ASP A 47 -1.88 -17.08 -10.61
N ALA A 48 -2.82 -16.61 -11.44
CA ALA A 48 -3.51 -15.33 -11.21
C ALA A 48 -4.29 -15.31 -9.89
N VAL A 49 -5.06 -16.38 -9.60
CA VAL A 49 -5.81 -16.50 -8.35
C VAL A 49 -4.87 -16.58 -7.15
N LEU A 50 -3.79 -17.38 -7.23
CA LEU A 50 -2.81 -17.51 -6.14
C LEU A 50 -2.05 -16.21 -5.90
N LYS A 51 -1.70 -15.46 -6.95
CA LYS A 51 -1.08 -14.13 -6.83
C LYS A 51 -2.02 -13.13 -6.15
N LEU A 52 -3.30 -13.14 -6.51
CA LEU A 52 -4.29 -12.28 -5.87
C LEU A 52 -4.45 -12.64 -4.39
N VAL A 53 -4.58 -13.92 -4.07
CA VAL A 53 -4.63 -14.43 -2.68
C VAL A 53 -3.35 -14.05 -1.92
N ALA A 54 -2.18 -14.22 -2.52
CA ALA A 54 -0.91 -13.84 -1.91
C ALA A 54 -0.84 -12.33 -1.64
N THR A 55 -1.35 -11.51 -2.56
CA THR A 55 -1.41 -10.04 -2.40
C THR A 55 -2.40 -9.62 -1.31
N GLU A 56 -3.53 -10.32 -1.17
CA GLU A 56 -4.49 -10.09 -0.09
C GLU A 56 -3.95 -10.51 1.29
N LEU A 57 -3.11 -11.56 1.34
CA LEU A 57 -2.52 -12.07 2.57
C LEU A 57 -1.26 -11.30 2.98
N ASP A 58 -0.41 -10.95 2.01
CA ASP A 58 0.80 -10.16 2.18
C ASP A 58 1.07 -9.31 0.91
N PRO A 59 0.62 -8.05 0.90
CA PRO A 59 0.80 -7.17 -0.25
C PRO A 59 2.27 -6.81 -0.50
N THR A 60 3.19 -7.08 0.44
CA THR A 60 4.60 -6.66 0.40
C THR A 60 5.35 -7.26 -0.79
N GLY A 61 5.07 -8.52 -1.15
CA GLY A 61 5.68 -9.18 -2.31
C GLY A 61 5.28 -8.56 -3.64
N ALA A 62 3.99 -8.30 -3.82
CA ALA A 62 3.46 -7.62 -5.00
C ALA A 62 4.02 -6.18 -5.13
N ILE A 63 4.18 -5.48 -4.00
CA ILE A 63 4.82 -4.16 -3.95
C ILE A 63 6.28 -4.23 -4.40
N ALA A 64 7.06 -5.21 -3.92
CA ALA A 64 8.45 -5.38 -4.31
C ALA A 64 8.60 -5.73 -5.80
N GLU A 65 7.75 -6.59 -6.36
CA GLU A 65 7.74 -6.89 -7.79
C GLU A 65 7.34 -5.70 -8.66
N MET A 66 6.35 -4.92 -8.22
CA MET A 66 5.98 -3.66 -8.89
C MET A 66 7.14 -2.67 -8.85
N GLN A 67 7.83 -2.55 -7.71
CA GLN A 67 8.98 -1.67 -7.55
C GLN A 67 10.16 -2.11 -8.42
N GLN A 68 10.43 -3.41 -8.53
CA GLN A 68 11.48 -3.94 -9.41
C GLN A 68 11.15 -3.73 -10.90
N LYS A 69 9.88 -3.88 -11.31
CA LYS A 69 9.44 -3.53 -12.67
C LYS A 69 9.53 -2.03 -12.93
N LEU A 70 9.25 -1.20 -11.93
CA LEU A 70 9.40 0.26 -11.98
C LEU A 70 10.87 0.66 -12.13
N ASP A 71 11.78 0.11 -11.32
CA ASP A 71 13.22 0.39 -11.39
C ASP A 71 13.80 0.07 -12.78
N LYS A 72 13.45 -1.09 -13.33
CA LYS A 72 13.81 -1.48 -14.71
C LYS A 72 13.24 -0.52 -15.75
N THR A 73 12.03 0.02 -15.53
CA THR A 73 11.39 0.96 -16.45
C THR A 73 11.99 2.37 -16.34
N THR A 74 12.38 2.80 -15.13
CA THR A 74 13.01 4.10 -14.87
C THR A 74 14.45 4.19 -15.38
N ASP A 75 15.20 3.08 -15.36
CA ASP A 75 16.52 3.00 -16.02
C ASP A 75 16.42 3.19 -17.53
N THR A 76 15.29 2.78 -18.12
CA THR A 76 15.10 2.81 -19.57
C THR A 76 14.53 4.15 -20.07
N THR A 77 13.84 4.94 -19.23
CA THR A 77 13.15 6.17 -19.67
C THR A 77 13.22 7.30 -18.63
N LYS A 78 14.28 8.12 -18.69
CA LYS A 78 14.33 9.40 -17.96
C LYS A 78 13.22 10.34 -18.49
N LYS A 79 12.29 10.74 -17.59
CA LYS A 79 11.27 11.81 -17.71
C LYS A 79 9.91 11.46 -18.34
N ASN A 80 9.14 10.56 -17.73
CA ASN A 80 7.69 10.51 -18.01
C ASN A 80 6.88 11.00 -16.80
N LYS A 81 6.22 12.16 -16.97
CA LYS A 81 5.33 12.79 -15.98
C LYS A 81 4.20 11.85 -15.56
N ASP A 82 3.77 10.97 -16.46
CA ASP A 82 2.81 9.90 -16.20
C ASP A 82 3.31 8.84 -15.20
N VAL A 83 4.63 8.59 -15.11
CA VAL A 83 5.20 7.63 -14.14
C VAL A 83 5.20 8.22 -12.73
N VAL A 84 5.46 9.52 -12.61
CA VAL A 84 5.35 10.26 -11.34
C VAL A 84 3.90 10.32 -10.87
N GLU A 85 2.95 10.58 -11.78
CA GLU A 85 1.52 10.62 -11.45
C GLU A 85 0.97 9.24 -11.06
N ARG A 86 1.44 8.16 -11.70
CA ARG A 86 1.11 6.76 -11.33
C ARG A 86 1.68 6.37 -9.96
N THR A 87 2.87 6.86 -9.60
CA THR A 87 3.49 6.63 -8.28
C THR A 87 2.71 7.31 -7.16
N SER A 88 2.22 8.52 -7.41
CA SER A 88 1.32 9.25 -6.50
C SER A 88 0.04 8.46 -6.23
N LYS A 89 -0.63 7.98 -7.29
CA LYS A 89 -1.86 7.18 -7.17
C LYS A 89 -1.65 5.83 -6.47
N LEU A 90 -0.48 5.20 -6.63
CA LEU A 90 -0.15 3.96 -5.93
C LEU A 90 0.02 4.18 -4.42
N THR A 91 0.62 5.32 -4.04
CA THR A 91 0.83 5.70 -2.65
C THR A 91 -0.52 5.99 -1.98
N ASP A 92 -1.42 6.69 -2.65
CA ASP A 92 -2.78 6.96 -2.17
C ASP A 92 -3.59 5.68 -1.93
N VAL A 93 -3.47 4.68 -2.81
CA VAL A 93 -4.12 3.36 -2.66
C VAL A 93 -3.56 2.58 -1.47
N LEU A 94 -2.25 2.66 -1.20
CA LEU A 94 -1.60 2.01 -0.07
C LEU A 94 -1.95 2.64 1.29
N ILE A 95 -2.10 3.96 1.32
CA ILE A 95 -2.60 4.70 2.47
C ILE A 95 -4.06 4.31 2.77
N LEU A 96 -4.90 4.18 1.74
CA LEU A 96 -6.29 3.76 1.89
C LEU A 96 -6.41 2.33 2.44
N LEU A 97 -5.54 1.42 1.98
CA LEU A 97 -5.47 0.02 2.43
C LEU A 97 -4.97 -0.11 3.87
N ALA A 98 -4.08 0.79 4.30
CA ALA A 98 -3.57 0.81 5.67
C ALA A 98 -4.60 1.34 6.68
N ILE A 99 -5.50 2.24 6.26
CA ILE A 99 -6.59 2.77 7.10
C ILE A 99 -7.71 1.73 7.28
N SER A 100 -7.86 0.76 6.36
CA SER A 100 -8.96 -0.24 6.40
C SER A 100 -8.69 -1.48 7.26
N THR A 101 -7.62 -1.52 8.06
CA THR A 101 -7.33 -2.66 8.97
C THR A 101 -7.40 -2.23 10.44
N GLU A 102 -8.21 -2.93 11.24
CA GLU A 102 -8.26 -2.73 12.70
C GLU A 102 -6.88 -2.98 13.32
N GLY A 103 -6.40 -2.06 14.17
CA GLY A 103 -5.15 -2.21 14.93
C GLY A 103 -3.91 -1.53 14.35
N GLY A 104 -3.98 -0.87 13.19
CA GLY A 104 -2.87 -0.10 12.61
C GLY A 104 -1.94 -0.91 11.69
N MET A 105 -0.98 -0.24 11.05
CA MET A 105 -0.13 -0.82 10.01
C MET A 105 0.96 -1.73 10.59
N GLN A 106 1.21 -2.91 10.02
CA GLN A 106 2.33 -3.77 10.46
C GLN A 106 3.68 -3.04 10.42
N GLN A 107 4.51 -3.22 11.45
CA GLN A 107 5.73 -2.43 11.67
C GLN A 107 6.75 -2.53 10.52
N ASP A 108 6.93 -3.72 9.94
CA ASP A 108 7.87 -3.92 8.80
C ASP A 108 7.44 -3.15 7.54
N LEU A 109 6.13 -3.09 7.30
CA LEU A 109 5.56 -2.31 6.19
C LEU A 109 5.64 -0.82 6.50
N TYR A 110 5.35 -0.45 7.74
CA TYR A 110 5.39 0.93 8.22
C TYR A 110 6.74 1.59 8.00
N ASN A 111 7.83 0.92 8.38
CA ASN A 111 9.17 1.48 8.24
C ASN A 111 9.54 1.71 6.76
N LYS A 112 9.13 0.80 5.86
CA LYS A 112 9.36 0.95 4.42
C LYS A 112 8.56 2.11 3.84
N VAL A 113 7.30 2.24 4.23
CA VAL A 113 6.44 3.35 3.76
C VAL A 113 6.97 4.69 4.27
N ALA A 114 7.26 4.80 5.57
CA ALA A 114 7.79 6.04 6.15
C ALA A 114 9.11 6.49 5.49
N ALA A 115 9.97 5.54 5.10
CA ALA A 115 11.23 5.84 4.40
C ALA A 115 11.04 6.35 2.96
N LEU A 116 9.93 6.01 2.30
CA LEU A 116 9.63 6.44 0.93
C LEU A 116 8.90 7.78 0.86
N LEU A 117 8.30 8.22 1.95
CA LEU A 117 7.55 9.47 1.99
C LEU A 117 8.48 10.69 1.97
N PRO A 118 8.05 11.80 1.33
CA PRO A 118 8.74 13.07 1.46
C PRO A 118 8.78 13.49 2.93
N GLN A 119 9.89 14.09 3.35
CA GLN A 119 10.03 14.61 4.71
C GLN A 119 9.24 15.90 4.88
N LEU A 120 8.68 16.12 6.08
CA LEU A 120 8.13 17.41 6.49
C LEU A 120 9.21 18.49 6.33
N THR A 121 8.96 19.47 5.47
CA THR A 121 9.98 20.42 5.00
C THR A 121 9.48 21.86 5.17
N GLU A 122 10.31 22.71 5.76
CA GLU A 122 10.01 24.14 5.94
C GLU A 122 9.77 24.84 4.59
N GLY A 123 8.82 25.77 4.55
CA GLY A 123 8.48 26.54 3.36
C GLY A 123 7.53 25.80 2.41
N VAL A 124 7.14 24.57 2.71
CA VAL A 124 6.17 23.80 1.93
C VAL A 124 4.74 24.06 2.43
N ARG A 125 3.82 24.21 1.48
CA ARG A 125 2.38 24.24 1.74
C ARG A 125 1.81 22.85 1.51
N TYR A 126 1.17 22.31 2.52
CA TYR A 126 0.47 21.03 2.49
C TYR A 126 -1.03 21.27 2.34
N GLY A 127 -1.68 20.46 1.51
CA GLY A 127 -3.12 20.42 1.33
C GLY A 127 -3.80 19.34 2.18
N PHE A 128 -5.13 19.34 2.18
CA PHE A 128 -5.92 18.28 2.79
C PHE A 128 -5.56 16.92 2.18
N GLY A 129 -5.21 15.95 3.03
CA GLY A 129 -4.86 14.59 2.60
C GLY A 129 -3.40 14.40 2.21
N ASP A 130 -2.58 15.46 2.16
CA ASP A 130 -1.14 15.33 1.91
C ASP A 130 -0.48 14.48 2.99
N ILE A 131 0.47 13.64 2.58
CA ILE A 131 1.13 12.69 3.45
C ILE A 131 2.64 12.80 3.35
N VAL A 132 3.27 12.88 4.52
CA VAL A 132 4.71 13.07 4.70
C VAL A 132 5.21 12.22 5.86
N SER A 133 6.53 12.04 5.94
CA SER A 133 7.21 11.50 7.11
C SER A 133 7.87 12.62 7.91
N ALA A 134 7.99 12.43 9.22
CA ALA A 134 8.77 13.31 10.11
C ALA A 134 9.34 12.51 11.29
N PRO A 135 10.31 13.01 12.04
CA PRO A 135 10.74 12.37 13.29
C PRO A 135 9.63 12.44 14.35
N TYR A 136 9.30 11.32 14.99
CA TYR A 136 8.28 11.26 16.04
C TYR A 136 8.65 12.20 17.20
N PRO A 137 7.74 13.09 17.65
CA PRO A 137 8.13 14.20 18.51
C PRO A 137 8.03 13.92 20.01
N PHE A 138 7.52 12.76 20.41
CA PHE A 138 7.25 12.43 21.81
C PHE A 138 8.14 11.28 22.28
N ASP A 139 8.58 11.35 23.53
CA ASP A 139 9.33 10.28 24.22
C ASP A 139 8.47 9.60 25.29
N THR A 140 7.17 9.49 25.03
CA THR A 140 6.18 8.98 26.00
C THR A 140 5.84 7.50 25.79
N ASN A 141 6.23 6.91 24.65
CA ASN A 141 5.99 5.51 24.32
C ASN A 141 7.31 4.76 24.17
N PRO A 142 7.72 3.92 25.14
CA PRO A 142 8.97 3.16 25.06
C PRO A 142 9.06 2.21 23.85
N LYS A 143 7.90 1.75 23.33
CA LYS A 143 7.84 0.89 22.15
C LYS A 143 7.94 1.70 20.84
N TYR A 144 7.89 3.03 20.92
CA TYR A 144 7.98 3.93 19.78
C TYR A 144 8.74 5.20 20.17
N PRO A 145 10.08 5.12 20.27
CA PRO A 145 10.90 6.18 20.84
C PRO A 145 10.90 7.44 19.98
N GLN A 146 11.19 8.57 20.62
CA GLN A 146 11.36 9.84 19.94
C GLN A 146 12.36 9.73 18.78
N GLY A 147 12.06 10.41 17.67
CA GLY A 147 12.90 10.41 16.47
C GLY A 147 12.63 9.28 15.48
N THR A 148 11.87 8.24 15.87
CA THR A 148 11.41 7.21 14.92
C THR A 148 10.58 7.84 13.80
N PRO A 149 10.74 7.47 12.52
CA PRO A 149 9.96 8.06 11.43
C PRO A 149 8.46 7.88 11.69
N VAL A 150 7.66 8.95 11.70
CA VAL A 150 6.20 8.90 11.83
C VAL A 150 5.53 9.44 10.57
N ILE A 151 4.51 8.74 10.11
CA ILE A 151 3.67 9.15 8.99
C ILE A 151 2.66 10.20 9.47
N LEU A 152 2.56 11.30 8.74
CA LEU A 152 1.62 12.39 8.98
C LEU A 152 0.63 12.46 7.84
N LYS A 153 -0.65 12.63 8.16
CA LYS A 153 -1.71 12.96 7.19
C LYS A 153 -2.29 14.32 7.52
N PHE A 154 -2.21 15.27 6.59
CA PHE A 154 -2.77 16.60 6.77
C PHE A 154 -4.29 16.56 6.73
N LEU A 155 -4.91 17.24 7.70
CA LEU A 155 -6.36 17.31 7.89
C LEU A 155 -6.94 18.65 7.42
N ASP A 156 -6.09 19.61 7.09
CA ASP A 156 -6.44 20.89 6.48
C ASP A 156 -5.21 21.45 5.72
N ASN A 157 -5.42 22.53 4.98
CA ASN A 157 -4.36 23.28 4.33
C ASN A 157 -3.45 23.94 5.36
N TRP A 158 -2.15 23.71 5.25
CA TRP A 158 -1.18 24.18 6.21
C TRP A 158 0.10 24.68 5.55
N MET A 159 0.58 25.87 5.95
CA MET A 159 1.90 26.37 5.56
C MET A 159 2.90 26.02 6.66
N HIS A 160 3.86 25.15 6.38
CA HIS A 160 4.89 24.81 7.34
C HIS A 160 5.99 25.89 7.34
N LYS A 161 6.15 26.57 8.47
CA LYS A 161 7.09 27.68 8.68
C LYS A 161 8.25 27.29 9.61
N GLY A 162 8.55 25.98 9.69
CA GLY A 162 9.62 25.45 10.55
C GLY A 162 9.24 25.29 12.03
N GLN A 163 7.97 25.52 12.39
CA GLN A 163 7.50 25.25 13.75
C GLN A 163 7.57 23.74 14.08
N PRO A 164 7.76 23.34 15.35
CA PRO A 164 7.95 21.94 15.70
C PRO A 164 6.69 21.09 15.42
N LEU A 165 6.88 19.81 15.13
CA LEU A 165 5.78 18.89 14.80
C LEU A 165 4.72 18.81 15.91
N GLN A 166 5.12 18.91 17.18
CA GLN A 166 4.19 18.95 18.32
C GLN A 166 3.13 20.04 18.15
N GLU A 167 3.50 21.19 17.60
CA GLU A 167 2.59 22.31 17.38
C GLU A 167 1.58 22.01 16.27
N LEU A 168 2.00 21.35 15.18
CA LEU A 168 1.10 20.94 14.10
C LEU A 168 0.05 19.96 14.62
N LEU A 169 0.47 19.01 15.46
CA LEU A 169 -0.41 18.02 16.08
C LEU A 169 -1.37 18.68 17.07
N GLN A 170 -0.87 19.56 17.93
CA GLN A 170 -1.70 20.29 18.91
C GLN A 170 -2.75 21.17 18.24
N LYS A 171 -2.41 21.79 17.11
CA LYS A 171 -3.34 22.61 16.32
C LYS A 171 -4.27 21.81 15.41
N GLY A 172 -4.14 20.47 15.38
CA GLY A 172 -4.96 19.60 14.54
C GLY A 172 -4.72 19.75 13.05
N ALA A 173 -3.59 20.33 12.63
CA ALA A 173 -3.26 20.52 11.22
C ALA A 173 -3.02 19.19 10.50
N CYS A 174 -2.50 18.20 11.23
CA CYS A 174 -2.29 16.85 10.75
C CYS A 174 -2.52 15.83 11.87
N ALA A 175 -2.72 14.57 11.50
CA ALA A 175 -2.74 13.44 12.42
C ALA A 175 -1.54 12.52 12.16
N THR A 176 -1.09 11.84 13.22
CA THR A 176 -0.11 10.76 13.08
C THR A 176 -0.82 9.45 12.71
N VAL A 177 -0.19 8.66 11.84
CA VAL A 177 -0.53 7.26 11.62
C VAL A 177 0.54 6.43 12.29
N MET A 178 0.16 5.62 13.29
CA MET A 178 1.09 4.78 14.04
C MET A 178 1.14 3.36 13.48
N PRO A 179 2.29 2.67 13.59
CA PRO A 179 2.31 1.24 13.35
C PRO A 179 1.50 0.52 14.43
N ARG A 180 1.08 -0.70 14.12
CA ARG A 180 0.66 -1.67 15.12
C ARG A 180 1.87 -2.07 15.94
N ILE A 181 1.75 -1.86 17.25
CA ILE A 181 2.79 -2.16 18.22
C ILE A 181 2.24 -3.28 19.12
N ASP A 182 2.86 -4.45 19.05
CA ASP A 182 2.54 -5.60 19.92
C ASP A 182 3.01 -5.33 21.37
#